data_AF-A0A2V6TC44-F1
#
_entry.id   AF-A0A2V6TC44-F1
#
_cell.length_a   1.000
_cell.length_b   1.000
_cell.length_c   1.000
_cell.angle_alpha   90.00
_cell.angle_beta   90.00
_cell.angle_gamma   90.00
#
_symmetry.space_group_name_H-M   'P 1'
#
loop_
_entity.id
_entity.type
_entity.pdbx_description
1 polymer ?
#
loop_
_entity_poly.entity_id
_entity_poly.type
_entity_poly.pdbx_seq_one_letter_code
_entity_poly.pdbx_strand_id
1 'polypeptide(L)'
;MPALIVHGGAGADPTDDPDELRDGIRQAVAAGWAVLRDGGSAVLAVEAAVCALEDHPRFNAGRGSVLTADGTVEMDASIMEGDGLTNGAVACVTGIRHPVSLAKRIMEEGRHSFFVGEGARARARELGVPLCDPAELVTERQRRRLESIQAGTVGAVALDRRGLIAAATSTGGIPGKLPGRVGDSPLIGCGTYAESTLGGVSCTG
;
A
#
# COMPACT_ATOMS: atom_id res chain seq x y z
N MET A 1 3.34 -13.84 -20.74
CA MET A 1 3.91 -14.50 -19.55
C MET A 1 3.64 -13.58 -18.36
N PRO A 2 3.02 -14.06 -17.27
CA PRO A 2 2.77 -13.22 -16.12
C PRO A 2 4.07 -12.91 -15.35
N ALA A 3 4.13 -11.76 -14.70
CA ALA A 3 5.27 -11.32 -13.88
C ALA A 3 4.77 -10.52 -12.66
N LEU A 4 5.54 -10.54 -11.57
CA LEU A 4 5.25 -9.80 -10.34
C LEU A 4 6.57 -9.32 -9.74
N ILE A 5 6.62 -8.05 -9.36
CA ILE A 5 7.72 -7.42 -8.62
C ILE A 5 7.12 -6.77 -7.37
N VAL A 6 7.81 -6.89 -6.24
CA VAL A 6 7.38 -6.38 -4.93
C VAL A 6 8.57 -5.72 -4.23
N HIS A 7 8.35 -4.61 -3.52
CA HIS A 7 9.34 -4.00 -2.64
C HIS A 7 8.79 -3.73 -1.24
N GLY A 8 9.67 -3.80 -0.23
CA GLY A 8 9.37 -3.51 1.18
C GLY A 8 9.74 -2.11 1.65
N GLY A 9 10.35 -1.31 0.77
CA GLY A 9 10.77 0.06 1.05
C GLY A 9 12.27 0.26 1.11
N ALA A 10 12.69 1.50 0.84
CA ALA A 10 14.05 1.96 1.05
C ALA A 10 14.28 2.27 2.54
N GLY A 11 15.53 2.39 2.98
CA GLY A 11 15.83 2.86 4.35
C GLY A 11 15.58 1.83 5.46
N ALA A 12 15.91 0.55 5.22
CA ALA A 12 15.80 -0.51 6.22
C ALA A 12 16.52 -0.15 7.54
N ASP A 13 15.91 -0.51 8.66
CA ASP A 13 16.50 -0.32 9.98
C ASP A 13 17.68 -1.26 10.18
N PRO A 14 18.88 -0.78 10.57
CA PRO A 14 20.01 -1.66 10.87
C PRO A 14 19.72 -2.68 11.97
N THR A 15 18.69 -2.42 12.79
CA THR A 15 18.24 -3.33 13.85
C THR A 15 17.21 -4.36 13.39
N ASP A 16 16.71 -4.26 12.15
CA ASP A 16 15.83 -5.28 11.60
C ASP A 16 16.61 -6.55 11.26
N ASP A 17 15.95 -7.69 11.44
CA ASP A 17 16.44 -8.97 10.96
C ASP A 17 16.26 -9.03 9.43
N PRO A 18 17.35 -9.09 8.64
CA PRO A 18 17.27 -9.16 7.19
C PRO A 18 16.51 -10.40 6.68
N ASP A 19 16.54 -11.51 7.41
CA ASP A 19 15.87 -12.74 7.00
C ASP A 19 14.36 -12.64 7.27
N GLU A 20 13.93 -12.00 8.37
CA GLU A 20 12.53 -11.67 8.63
C GLU A 20 11.95 -10.79 7.50
N LEU A 21 12.70 -9.75 7.08
CA LEU A 21 12.28 -8.88 5.97
C LEU A 21 12.19 -9.63 4.64
N ARG A 22 13.17 -10.50 4.34
CA ARG A 22 13.15 -11.32 3.12
C ARG A 22 11.98 -12.29 3.12
N ASP A 23 11.66 -12.90 4.25
CA ASP A 23 10.53 -13.81 4.37
C ASP A 23 9.20 -13.08 4.22
N GLY A 24 9.06 -11.88 4.78
CA GLY A 24 7.91 -11.01 4.53
C GLY A 24 7.73 -10.69 3.03
N ILE A 25 8.81 -10.37 2.32
CA ILE A 25 8.77 -10.16 0.86
C ILE A 25 8.39 -11.44 0.11
N ARG A 26 8.95 -12.60 0.49
CA ARG A 26 8.58 -13.89 -0.11
C ARG A 26 7.10 -14.21 0.08
N GLN A 27 6.54 -13.92 1.26
CA GLN A 27 5.11 -14.10 1.53
C GLN A 27 4.25 -13.19 0.65
N ALA A 28 4.63 -11.92 0.49
CA ALA A 28 3.94 -10.98 -0.39
C ALA A 28 3.99 -11.40 -1.86
N VAL A 29 5.16 -11.82 -2.34
CA VAL A 29 5.32 -12.39 -3.69
C VAL A 29 4.46 -13.64 -3.85
N ALA A 30 4.45 -14.54 -2.87
CA ALA A 30 3.64 -15.76 -2.92
C ALA A 30 2.14 -15.46 -2.98
N ALA A 31 1.66 -14.47 -2.21
CA ALA A 31 0.26 -14.04 -2.22
C ALA A 31 -0.16 -13.49 -3.59
N GLY A 32 0.59 -12.55 -4.15
CA GLY A 32 0.30 -12.01 -5.49
C GLY A 32 0.49 -13.03 -6.61
N TRP A 33 1.51 -13.89 -6.52
CA TRP A 33 1.80 -14.90 -7.54
C TRP A 33 0.74 -15.98 -7.60
N ALA A 34 0.15 -16.38 -6.46
CA ALA A 34 -0.98 -17.31 -6.45
C ALA A 34 -2.13 -16.79 -7.33
N VAL A 35 -2.45 -15.49 -7.24
CA VAL A 35 -3.48 -14.86 -8.08
C VAL A 35 -3.14 -14.98 -9.56
N LEU A 36 -1.93 -14.60 -9.97
CA LEU A 36 -1.52 -14.66 -11.39
C LEU A 36 -1.46 -16.10 -11.93
N ARG A 37 -0.94 -17.03 -11.12
CA ARG A 37 -0.87 -18.46 -11.46
C ARG A 37 -2.25 -19.05 -11.71
N ASP A 38 -3.23 -18.62 -10.91
CA ASP A 38 -4.60 -19.13 -10.98
C ASP A 38 -5.45 -18.35 -12.03
N GLY A 39 -4.84 -17.43 -12.77
CA GLY A 39 -5.45 -16.71 -13.89
C GLY A 39 -6.15 -15.40 -13.52
N GLY A 40 -5.96 -14.91 -12.28
CA GLY A 40 -6.44 -13.61 -11.84
C GLY A 40 -5.75 -12.43 -12.53
N SER A 41 -6.32 -11.24 -12.37
CA SER A 41 -5.83 -10.01 -13.00
C SER A 41 -4.61 -9.42 -12.29
N ALA A 42 -3.88 -8.55 -12.99
CA ALA A 42 -2.76 -7.81 -12.43
C ALA A 42 -3.17 -6.97 -11.20
N VAL A 43 -4.35 -6.34 -11.24
CA VAL A 43 -4.92 -5.56 -10.12
C VAL A 43 -5.07 -6.41 -8.86
N LEU A 44 -5.66 -7.60 -8.99
CA LEU A 44 -5.85 -8.49 -7.84
C LEU A 44 -4.52 -9.01 -7.29
N ALA A 45 -3.53 -9.20 -8.17
CA ALA A 45 -2.20 -9.66 -7.77
C ALA A 45 -1.42 -8.59 -6.97
N VAL A 46 -1.44 -7.33 -7.41
CA VAL A 46 -0.78 -6.24 -6.65
C VAL A 46 -1.52 -5.91 -5.36
N GLU A 47 -2.86 -5.98 -5.36
CA GLU A 47 -3.65 -5.87 -4.13
C GLU A 47 -3.24 -6.94 -3.12
N ALA A 48 -3.23 -8.22 -3.53
CA ALA A 48 -2.88 -9.32 -2.63
C ALA A 48 -1.44 -9.23 -2.09
N ALA A 49 -0.48 -8.83 -2.94
CA ALA A 49 0.90 -8.63 -2.51
C ALA A 49 1.05 -7.48 -1.50
N VAL A 50 0.41 -6.33 -1.76
CA VAL A 50 0.48 -5.17 -0.86
C VAL A 50 -0.28 -5.43 0.46
N CYS A 51 -1.44 -6.10 0.43
CA CYS A 51 -2.14 -6.48 1.66
C CYS A 51 -1.31 -7.40 2.56
N ALA A 52 -0.53 -8.32 1.98
CA ALA A 52 0.38 -9.16 2.75
C ALA A 52 1.49 -8.34 3.45
N LEU A 53 1.96 -7.25 2.82
CA LEU A 53 2.92 -6.34 3.43
C LEU A 53 2.26 -5.42 4.47
N GLU A 54 1.04 -4.94 4.22
CA GLU A 54 0.23 -4.16 5.18
C GLU A 54 -0.12 -4.95 6.44
N ASP A 55 -0.21 -6.28 6.37
CA ASP A 55 -0.44 -7.14 7.53
C ASP A 55 0.83 -7.39 8.36
N HIS A 56 1.99 -7.24 7.73
CA HIS A 56 3.26 -7.63 8.29
C HIS A 56 3.90 -6.48 9.09
N PRO A 57 4.07 -6.62 10.42
CA PRO A 57 4.34 -5.51 11.34
C PRO A 57 5.70 -4.82 11.16
N ARG A 58 6.57 -5.39 10.33
CA ARG A 58 7.88 -4.80 10.02
C ARG A 58 7.85 -3.77 8.90
N PHE A 59 6.86 -3.82 8.01
CA PHE A 59 6.79 -2.88 6.91
C PHE A 59 5.96 -1.67 7.31
N ASN A 60 6.32 -0.51 6.76
CA ASN A 60 5.67 0.75 7.09
C ASN A 60 4.47 0.99 6.16
N ALA A 61 3.46 0.14 6.32
CA ALA A 61 2.13 0.25 5.73
C ALA A 61 1.15 -0.60 6.55
N GLY A 62 -0.13 -0.26 6.55
CA GLY A 62 -1.13 -1.00 7.35
C GLY A 62 -0.71 -1.12 8.83
N ARG A 63 -0.73 -2.34 9.36
CA ARG A 63 -0.18 -2.66 10.67
C ARG A 63 1.34 -2.60 10.63
N GLY A 64 1.92 -1.72 11.44
CA GLY A 64 3.36 -1.44 11.40
C GLY A 64 3.71 -0.12 10.73
N SER A 65 2.70 0.64 10.27
CA SER A 65 2.87 2.04 9.86
C SER A 65 3.53 2.87 10.95
N VAL A 66 4.41 3.78 10.53
CA VAL A 66 5.04 4.76 11.41
C VAL A 66 3.99 5.71 12.00
N LEU A 67 4.36 6.38 13.09
CA LEU A 67 3.46 7.27 13.82
C LEU A 67 3.64 8.72 13.38
N THR A 68 2.53 9.47 13.38
CA THR A 68 2.51 10.93 13.31
C THR A 68 3.12 11.53 14.58
N ALA A 69 3.40 12.84 14.56
CA ALA A 69 3.85 13.58 15.75
C ALA A 69 2.89 13.47 16.96
N ASP A 70 1.61 13.19 16.72
CA ASP A 70 0.59 12.99 17.76
C ASP A 70 0.51 11.53 18.25
N GLY A 71 1.39 10.65 17.75
CA GLY A 71 1.43 9.23 18.11
C GLY A 71 0.31 8.40 17.47
N THR A 72 -0.33 8.89 16.41
CA THR A 72 -1.41 8.20 15.68
C THR A 72 -0.91 7.59 14.36
N VAL A 73 -1.68 6.68 13.77
CA VAL A 73 -1.42 6.13 12.43
C VAL A 73 -2.32 6.82 11.41
N GLU A 74 -1.68 7.33 10.35
CA GLU A 74 -2.31 7.87 9.16
C GLU A 74 -1.61 7.28 7.94
N MET A 75 -2.37 6.68 7.02
CA MET A 75 -1.81 5.94 5.89
C MET A 75 -2.25 6.53 4.56
N ASP A 76 -1.40 6.32 3.56
CA ASP A 76 -1.66 6.68 2.17
C ASP A 76 -1.50 5.44 1.29
N ALA A 77 -2.36 5.27 0.30
CA ALA A 77 -2.23 4.20 -0.69
C ALA A 77 -2.86 4.57 -2.03
N SER A 78 -2.35 3.97 -3.11
CA SER A 78 -3.00 4.00 -4.41
C SER A 78 -2.82 2.69 -5.17
N ILE A 79 -3.69 2.50 -6.16
CA ILE A 79 -3.63 1.40 -7.13
C ILE A 79 -4.07 1.92 -8.49
N MET A 80 -3.44 1.40 -9.54
CA MET A 80 -3.72 1.79 -10.93
C MET A 80 -3.69 0.56 -11.84
N GLU A 81 -4.66 0.49 -12.76
CA GLU A 81 -4.74 -0.44 -13.87
C GLU A 81 -4.34 0.27 -15.16
N GLY A 82 -3.54 -0.39 -16.00
CA GLY A 82 -2.81 0.26 -17.09
C GLY A 82 -3.50 0.33 -18.46
N ASP A 83 -4.58 -0.40 -18.74
CA ASP A 83 -5.26 -0.35 -20.04
C ASP A 83 -6.33 0.76 -20.07
N GLY A 84 -7.16 0.83 -19.04
CA GLY A 84 -8.16 1.90 -18.87
C GLY A 84 -7.63 3.13 -18.14
N LEU A 85 -6.38 3.10 -17.65
CA LEU A 85 -5.80 4.11 -16.75
C LEU A 85 -6.65 4.37 -15.49
N THR A 86 -7.50 3.40 -15.13
CA THR A 86 -8.36 3.49 -13.97
C THR A 86 -7.51 3.42 -12.72
N ASN A 87 -7.83 4.25 -11.73
CA ASN A 87 -7.06 4.36 -10.51
C ASN A 87 -7.94 4.71 -9.32
N GLY A 88 -7.42 4.42 -8.14
CA GLY A 88 -8.01 4.82 -6.89
C GLY A 88 -6.92 5.08 -5.85
N ALA A 89 -7.20 5.99 -4.93
CA ALA A 89 -6.25 6.46 -3.95
C ALA A 89 -6.95 6.89 -2.66
N VAL A 90 -6.22 6.77 -1.55
CA VAL A 90 -6.59 7.30 -0.25
C VAL A 90 -5.40 7.93 0.45
N ALA A 91 -5.64 8.98 1.24
CA ALA A 91 -4.59 9.61 2.03
C ALA A 91 -5.07 9.99 3.43
N CYS A 92 -4.12 10.03 4.37
CA CYS A 92 -4.35 10.31 5.78
C CYS A 92 -5.47 9.46 6.39
N VAL A 93 -5.61 8.20 5.94
CA VAL A 93 -6.66 7.32 6.44
C VAL A 93 -6.24 6.65 7.75
N THR A 94 -7.21 6.47 8.64
CA THR A 94 -7.04 5.77 9.91
C THR A 94 -8.17 4.76 10.13
N GLY A 95 -7.92 3.74 10.94
CA GLY A 95 -8.90 2.70 11.25
C GLY A 95 -9.30 1.81 10.07
N ILE A 96 -8.41 1.64 9.09
CA ILE A 96 -8.57 0.74 7.93
C ILE A 96 -7.36 -0.17 7.87
N ARG A 97 -7.56 -1.49 7.91
CA ARG A 97 -6.47 -2.47 7.95
C ARG A 97 -5.67 -2.50 6.65
N HIS A 98 -6.36 -2.38 5.52
CA HIS A 98 -5.79 -2.43 4.17
C HIS A 98 -6.13 -1.20 3.34
N PRO A 99 -5.38 -0.09 3.48
CA PRO A 99 -5.56 1.11 2.64
C PRO A 99 -5.59 0.82 1.14
N VAL A 100 -4.75 -0.11 0.65
CA VAL A 100 -4.71 -0.48 -0.78
C VAL A 100 -6.04 -1.07 -1.27
N SER A 101 -6.73 -1.87 -0.45
CA SER A 101 -8.02 -2.43 -0.81
C SER A 101 -9.11 -1.36 -0.89
N LEU A 102 -9.07 -0.34 -0.01
CA LEU A 102 -9.99 0.80 -0.15
C LEU A 102 -9.71 1.58 -1.44
N ALA A 103 -8.44 1.85 -1.75
CA ALA A 103 -8.05 2.47 -3.01
C ALA A 103 -8.58 1.66 -4.22
N LYS A 104 -8.47 0.33 -4.18
CA LYS A 104 -8.99 -0.56 -5.21
C LYS A 104 -10.52 -0.52 -5.33
N ARG A 105 -11.26 -0.45 -4.22
CA ARG A 105 -12.73 -0.26 -4.27
C ARG A 105 -13.14 1.08 -4.86
N ILE A 106 -12.40 2.14 -4.58
CA ILE A 106 -12.62 3.47 -5.19
C ILE A 106 -12.39 3.41 -6.71
N MET A 107 -11.32 2.74 -7.15
CA MET A 107 -11.04 2.49 -8.56
C MET A 107 -12.17 1.73 -9.26
N GLU A 108 -12.65 0.64 -8.64
CA GLU A 108 -13.73 -0.20 -9.18
C GLU A 108 -15.07 0.55 -9.29
N GLU A 109 -15.35 1.50 -8.39
CA GLU A 109 -16.57 2.32 -8.46
C GLU A 109 -16.49 3.40 -9.56
N GLY A 110 -15.29 3.90 -9.85
CA GLY A 110 -14.98 4.65 -11.08
C GLY A 110 -15.53 6.08 -11.17
N ARG A 111 -16.26 6.59 -10.18
CA ARG A 111 -16.79 7.97 -10.20
C ARG A 111 -15.76 9.00 -9.73
N HIS A 112 -14.98 8.64 -8.71
CA HIS A 112 -13.96 9.47 -8.10
C HIS A 112 -12.70 8.64 -7.89
N SER A 113 -11.53 9.27 -7.96
CA SER A 113 -10.25 8.56 -7.85
C SER A 113 -9.56 8.73 -6.51
N PHE A 114 -9.89 9.75 -5.71
CA PHE A 114 -9.09 10.08 -4.53
C PHE A 114 -9.93 10.64 -3.39
N PHE A 115 -9.82 10.04 -2.21
CA PHE A 115 -10.45 10.50 -0.97
C PHE A 115 -9.41 10.64 0.15
N VAL A 116 -9.68 11.50 1.14
CA VAL A 116 -8.75 11.73 2.26
C VAL A 116 -9.45 11.71 3.61
N GLY A 117 -8.71 11.34 4.67
CA GLY A 117 -9.13 11.43 6.06
C GLY A 117 -10.48 10.78 6.36
N GLU A 118 -11.31 11.48 7.14
CA GLU A 118 -12.65 10.99 7.51
C GLU A 118 -13.59 10.79 6.31
N GLY A 119 -13.41 11.54 5.22
CA GLY A 119 -14.16 11.34 3.98
C GLY A 119 -13.86 9.98 3.33
N ALA A 120 -12.59 9.60 3.28
CA ALA A 120 -12.18 8.26 2.83
C ALA A 120 -12.69 7.16 3.77
N ARG A 121 -12.69 7.41 5.09
CA ARG A 121 -13.22 6.45 6.07
C ARG A 121 -14.74 6.28 5.97
N ALA A 122 -15.48 7.34 5.71
CA ALA A 122 -16.92 7.27 5.42
C ALA A 122 -17.16 6.48 4.13
N ARG A 123 -16.36 6.75 3.08
CA ARG A 123 -16.41 6.02 1.82
C ARG A 123 -16.11 4.53 1.99
N ALA A 124 -15.21 4.16 2.90
CA ALA A 124 -14.93 2.77 3.25
C ALA A 124 -16.18 2.03 3.75
N ARG A 125 -17.00 2.68 4.61
CA ARG A 125 -18.26 2.11 5.10
C ARG A 125 -19.26 1.91 3.96
N GLU A 126 -19.40 2.88 3.07
CA GLU A 126 -20.31 2.81 1.91
C GLU A 126 -19.92 1.68 0.95
N LEU A 127 -18.61 1.48 0.73
CA LEU A 127 -18.07 0.44 -0.15
C LEU A 127 -17.92 -0.92 0.55
N GLY A 128 -18.36 -1.06 1.80
CA GLY A 128 -18.31 -2.31 2.56
C GLY A 128 -16.90 -2.76 2.95
N VAL A 129 -15.93 -1.84 3.00
CA VAL A 129 -14.56 -2.12 3.48
C VAL A 129 -14.57 -2.13 5.02
N PRO A 130 -14.13 -3.23 5.67
CA PRO A 130 -14.11 -3.32 7.12
C PRO A 130 -13.21 -2.25 7.77
N LEU A 131 -13.73 -1.62 8.82
CA LEU A 131 -12.93 -0.77 9.69
C LEU A 131 -12.30 -1.61 10.81
N CYS A 132 -11.16 -1.17 11.32
CA CYS A 132 -10.49 -1.73 12.49
C CYS A 132 -10.33 -0.67 13.59
N ASP A 133 -10.00 -1.10 14.80
CA ASP A 133 -9.53 -0.19 15.83
C ASP A 133 -8.14 0.36 15.42
N PRO A 134 -7.95 1.69 15.34
CA PRO A 134 -6.64 2.29 15.05
C PRO A 134 -5.52 1.77 15.96
N ALA A 135 -5.81 1.36 17.19
CA ALA A 135 -4.82 0.78 18.10
C ALA A 135 -4.21 -0.54 17.59
N GLU A 136 -4.94 -1.31 16.76
CA GLU A 136 -4.44 -2.56 16.16
C GLU A 136 -3.32 -2.32 15.13
N LEU A 137 -3.26 -1.12 14.55
CA LEU A 137 -2.27 -0.73 13.56
C LEU A 137 -0.93 -0.35 14.20
N VAL A 138 -0.96 0.06 15.47
CA VAL A 138 0.21 0.54 16.23
C VAL A 138 1.00 -0.65 16.77
N THR A 139 2.32 -0.65 16.52
CA THR A 139 3.24 -1.62 17.12
C THR A 139 4.18 -0.93 18.12
N GLU A 140 4.65 -1.69 19.11
CA GLU A 140 5.62 -1.20 20.09
C GLU A 140 6.92 -0.72 19.43
N ARG A 141 7.31 -1.38 18.34
CA ARG A 141 8.44 -0.94 17.50
C ARG A 141 8.24 0.49 17.02
N GLN A 142 7.07 0.83 16.47
CA GLN A 142 6.85 2.16 15.90
C GLN A 142 6.69 3.25 16.97
N ARG A 143 6.21 2.91 18.18
CA ARG A 143 6.27 3.83 19.32
C ARG A 143 7.69 4.28 19.65
N ARG A 144 8.66 3.36 19.58
CA ARG A 144 10.09 3.64 19.84
C ARG A 144 10.78 4.38 18.68
N ARG A 145 10.18 4.37 17.49
CA ARG A 145 10.75 4.93 16.25
C ARG A 145 10.11 6.24 15.84
N LEU A 146 9.36 6.90 16.71
CA LEU A 146 8.69 8.17 16.42
C LEU A 146 9.66 9.25 15.89
N GLU A 147 10.89 9.27 16.39
CA GLU A 147 11.95 10.22 15.99
C GLU A 147 12.94 9.66 14.96
N SER A 148 12.66 8.48 14.40
CA SER A 148 13.53 7.88 13.38
C SER A 148 13.46 8.64 12.06
N ILE A 149 14.57 8.65 11.31
CA ILE A 149 14.61 9.18 9.93
C ILE A 149 14.29 8.12 8.88
N GLN A 150 14.04 6.88 9.29
CA GLN A 150 13.87 5.74 8.40
C GLN A 150 12.40 5.46 8.13
N ALA A 151 12.03 5.49 6.86
CA ALA A 151 10.71 5.15 6.36
C ALA A 151 10.85 4.19 5.20
N GLY A 152 9.98 3.18 5.13
CA GLY A 152 9.92 2.24 4.01
C GLY A 152 8.51 2.14 3.47
N THR A 153 8.30 2.56 2.22
CA THR A 153 7.02 2.41 1.53
C THR A 153 6.97 1.05 0.86
N VAL A 154 5.81 0.40 0.86
CA VAL A 154 5.64 -0.90 0.21
C VAL A 154 4.93 -0.76 -1.12
N GLY A 155 5.17 -1.71 -2.01
CA GLY A 155 4.53 -1.66 -3.31
C GLY A 155 4.76 -2.88 -4.17
N ALA A 156 3.95 -2.98 -5.23
CA ALA A 156 3.99 -4.08 -6.17
C ALA A 156 3.61 -3.63 -7.58
N VAL A 157 4.17 -4.32 -8.57
CA VAL A 157 3.82 -4.20 -10.00
C VAL A 157 3.60 -5.59 -10.57
N ALA A 158 2.49 -5.79 -11.28
CA ALA A 158 2.16 -7.06 -11.90
C ALA A 158 1.85 -6.91 -13.39
N LEU A 159 2.20 -7.94 -14.15
CA LEU A 159 1.78 -8.21 -15.53
C LEU A 159 0.99 -9.52 -15.52
N ASP A 160 -0.23 -9.51 -16.03
CA ASP A 160 -1.06 -10.73 -16.09
C ASP A 160 -0.98 -11.47 -17.43
N ARG A 161 -1.73 -12.57 -17.56
CA ARG A 161 -1.76 -13.41 -18.77
C ARG A 161 -2.38 -12.71 -19.98
N ARG A 162 -3.18 -11.67 -19.77
CA ARG A 162 -3.80 -10.87 -20.84
C ARG A 162 -2.87 -9.77 -21.33
N GLY A 163 -1.74 -9.57 -20.66
CA GLY A 163 -0.81 -8.48 -20.96
C GLY A 163 -1.18 -7.18 -20.26
N LEU A 164 -2.09 -7.21 -19.27
CA LEU A 164 -2.47 -6.02 -18.50
C LEU A 164 -1.46 -5.78 -17.38
N ILE A 165 -1.13 -4.51 -17.16
CA ILE A 165 -0.25 -4.07 -16.09
C ILE A 165 -1.06 -3.40 -14.99
N ALA A 166 -0.69 -3.66 -13.74
CA ALA A 166 -1.17 -2.89 -12.60
C ALA A 166 -0.03 -2.58 -11.63
N ALA A 167 -0.17 -1.48 -10.89
CA ALA A 167 0.75 -1.09 -9.84
C ALA A 167 -0.01 -0.64 -8.59
N ALA A 168 0.54 -0.90 -7.41
CA ALA A 168 -0.02 -0.47 -6.14
C ALA A 168 1.09 -0.09 -5.16
N THR A 169 0.84 0.94 -4.35
CA THR A 169 1.79 1.47 -3.35
C THR A 169 1.03 1.84 -2.08
N SER A 170 1.59 1.54 -0.91
CA SER A 170 0.98 1.83 0.40
C SER A 170 2.05 2.25 1.41
N THR A 171 1.74 3.20 2.29
CA THR A 171 2.69 3.74 3.26
C THR A 171 2.02 4.29 4.53
N GLY A 172 2.72 4.22 5.66
CA GLY A 172 2.43 5.06 6.84
C GLY A 172 3.02 6.48 6.73
N GLY A 173 3.82 6.76 5.70
CA GLY A 173 4.55 8.00 5.53
C GLY A 173 5.91 7.96 6.24
N ILE A 174 6.33 9.10 6.79
CA ILE A 174 7.60 9.25 7.51
C ILE A 174 7.36 9.37 9.02
N PRO A 175 8.25 8.84 9.89
CA PRO A 175 8.08 8.97 11.34
C PRO A 175 8.01 10.43 11.78
N GLY A 176 7.15 10.72 12.74
CA GLY A 176 6.98 12.06 13.30
C GLY A 176 6.38 13.07 12.33
N LYS A 177 5.81 12.61 11.19
CA LYS A 177 5.11 13.50 10.26
C LYS A 177 4.01 14.27 11.00
N LEU A 178 3.79 15.52 10.60
CA LEU A 178 2.64 16.28 11.08
C LEU A 178 1.35 15.56 10.64
N PRO A 179 0.32 15.47 11.49
CA PRO A 179 -0.98 14.95 11.11
C PRO A 179 -1.52 15.63 9.85
N GLY A 180 -2.10 14.84 8.96
CA GLY A 180 -2.58 15.31 7.66
C GLY A 180 -1.51 15.43 6.57
N ARG A 181 -0.23 15.12 6.85
CA ARG A 181 0.81 15.08 5.81
C ARG A 181 0.59 13.91 4.87
N VAL A 182 0.44 14.25 3.59
CA VAL A 182 0.33 13.30 2.46
C VAL A 182 1.68 13.12 1.77
N GLY A 183 2.04 11.86 1.47
CA GLY A 183 3.24 11.50 0.70
C GLY A 183 3.01 11.38 -0.80
N ASP A 184 3.94 10.73 -1.49
CA ASP A 184 3.88 10.41 -2.92
C ASP A 184 2.96 9.23 -3.23
N SER A 185 2.82 8.28 -2.30
CA SER A 185 2.12 7.01 -2.50
C SER A 185 0.68 7.12 -2.99
N PRO A 186 -0.16 8.10 -2.59
CA PRO A 186 -1.52 8.22 -3.10
C PRO A 186 -1.60 9.09 -4.37
N LEU A 187 -0.50 9.71 -4.80
CA LEU A 187 -0.44 10.62 -5.93
C LEU A 187 -0.04 9.85 -7.19
N ILE A 188 -1.01 9.60 -8.07
CA ILE A 188 -0.77 8.90 -9.35
C ILE A 188 0.24 9.67 -10.20
N GLY A 189 1.25 8.98 -10.70
CA GLY A 189 2.40 9.56 -11.41
C GLY A 189 3.57 9.96 -10.50
N CYS A 190 3.42 9.88 -9.18
CA CYS A 190 4.50 10.04 -8.21
C CYS A 190 4.90 8.68 -7.63
N GLY A 191 4.08 8.15 -6.71
CA GLY A 191 4.35 6.87 -6.04
C GLY A 191 3.94 5.66 -6.86
N THR A 192 2.90 5.78 -7.68
CA THR A 192 2.31 4.68 -8.45
C THR A 192 1.97 5.13 -9.87
N TYR A 193 2.31 4.30 -10.85
CA TYR A 193 1.85 4.48 -12.23
C TYR A 193 1.76 3.13 -12.95
N ALA A 194 0.76 2.95 -13.80
CA ALA A 194 0.64 1.80 -14.67
C ALA A 194 0.02 2.22 -16.01
N GLU A 195 0.62 1.77 -17.11
CA GLU A 195 0.11 1.94 -18.46
C GLU A 195 0.55 0.72 -19.28
N SER A 196 -0.40 -0.06 -19.79
CA SER A 196 -0.14 -1.41 -20.30
C SER A 196 0.73 -1.42 -21.58
N THR A 197 0.83 -0.29 -22.29
CA THR A 197 1.68 -0.18 -23.49
C THR A 197 3.11 0.27 -23.19
N LEU A 198 3.36 0.81 -21.99
CA LEU A 198 4.65 1.33 -21.54
C LEU A 198 5.26 0.49 -20.40
N GLY A 199 4.52 0.31 -19.30
CA GLY A 199 5.04 -0.33 -18.09
C GLY A 199 4.27 0.03 -16.81
N GLY A 200 4.75 -0.48 -15.69
CA GLY A 200 4.23 -0.17 -14.35
C GLY A 200 5.36 0.12 -13.37
N VAL A 201 5.13 1.06 -12.46
CA VAL A 201 6.11 1.53 -11.48
C VAL A 201 5.42 1.73 -10.13
N SER A 202 6.13 1.31 -9.08
CA SER A 202 5.82 1.58 -7.68
C SER A 202 7.10 2.05 -6.98
N CYS A 203 7.03 3.18 -6.28
CA CYS A 203 8.17 3.91 -5.75
C CYS A 203 8.24 3.85 -4.22
N THR A 204 9.45 4.09 -3.69
CA THR A 204 9.72 4.28 -2.27
C THR A 204 10.89 5.25 -2.10
N GLY A 205 10.91 5.99 -0.99
CA GLY A 205 12.02 6.88 -0.60
C GLY A 205 11.75 7.64 0.69
#